data_AF-A0A3D2DLU1-F1
#
_entry.id   AF-A0A3D2DLU1-F1
#
_cell.length_a   1.000
_cell.length_b   1.000
_cell.length_c   1.000
_cell.angle_alpha   90.00
_cell.angle_beta   90.00
_cell.angle_gamma   90.00
#
_symmetry.space_group_name_H-M   'P 1'
#
loop_
_entity.id
_entity.type
_entity.pdbx_description
1 polymer ?
#
loop_
_entity_poly.entity_id
_entity_poly.type
_entity_poly.pdbx_seq_one_letter_code
_entity_poly.pdbx_strand_id
1 'polypeptide(L)' 'MTKEFEDRGNTYTIHESKDIGEVRVADEVVAIIAGLAATEVDGVESMAGNITNELVSKLGMKN' A
#
# COMPACT_ATOMS: atom_id res chain seq x y z
N MET A 1 13.45 19.09 11.37
CA MET A 1 12.57 19.42 10.23
C MET A 1 11.65 18.23 10.00
N THR A 2 10.61 18.10 10.83
CA THR A 2 9.54 17.12 10.68
C THR A 2 8.54 17.70 9.69
N LYS A 3 8.60 17.26 8.43
CA LYS A 3 7.48 17.50 7.52
C LYS A 3 6.31 16.68 8.04
N GLU A 4 5.29 17.36 8.54
CA GLU A 4 4.00 16.73 8.79
C GLU A 4 3.52 16.13 7.47
N PHE A 5 3.22 14.84 7.49
CA PHE A 5 2.53 14.19 6.39
C PHE A 5 1.13 14.80 6.35
N GLU A 6 0.97 15.81 5.49
CA GLU A 6 -0.31 16.41 5.20
C GLU A 6 -1.16 15.34 4.53
N ASP A 7 -2.13 14.79 5.26
CA ASP A 7 -3.14 13.84 4.77
C ASP A 7 -4.06 14.56 3.78
N ARG A 8 -3.55 14.80 2.58
CA ARG A 8 -4.33 15.24 1.44
C ARG A 8 -5.04 13.99 0.96
N GLY A 9 -6.26 13.74 1.44
CA GLY A 9 -7.08 12.57 1.07
C GLY A 9 -7.26 12.45 -0.44
N ASN A 10 -6.27 11.85 -1.09
CA ASN A 10 -6.08 11.84 -2.53
C ASN A 10 -6.45 10.45 -2.98
N THR A 11 -7.70 10.26 -3.38
CA THR A 11 -8.12 9.01 -4.00
C THR A 11 -7.30 8.75 -5.27
N TYR A 12 -6.62 7.61 -5.34
CA TYR A 12 -5.88 7.21 -6.53
C TYR A 12 -6.85 6.62 -7.56
N THR A 13 -6.87 7.22 -8.75
CA THR A 13 -7.72 6.84 -9.88
C THR A 13 -6.90 6.18 -10.98
N ILE A 14 -7.25 4.94 -11.35
CA ILE A 14 -6.64 4.23 -12.47
C ILE A 14 -7.52 4.41 -13.70
N HIS A 15 -6.95 4.95 -14.78
CA HIS A 15 -7.63 5.08 -16.07
C HIS A 15 -7.19 3.95 -16.99
N GLU A 16 -8.02 2.92 -17.14
CA GLU A 16 -7.82 1.89 -18.16
C GLU A 16 -9.08 1.83 -19.02
N SER A 17 -8.98 2.26 -20.28
CA SER A 17 -10.06 2.29 -21.29
C SER A 17 -11.30 3.14 -20.94
N LYS A 18 -11.69 4.04 -21.85
CA LYS A 18 -12.74 5.06 -21.63
C LYS A 18 -14.14 4.54 -21.27
N ASP A 19 -14.39 3.23 -21.40
CA ASP A 19 -15.73 2.64 -21.36
C ASP A 19 -15.99 1.68 -20.17
N ILE A 20 -15.04 1.46 -19.24
CA ILE A 20 -15.17 0.46 -18.16
C ILE A 20 -15.33 1.03 -16.74
N GLY A 21 -15.47 2.35 -16.58
CA GLY A 21 -15.68 3.00 -15.28
C GLY A 21 -14.39 3.32 -14.53
N GLU A 22 -14.51 4.02 -13.40
CA GLU A 22 -13.37 4.54 -12.62
C GLU A 22 -13.11 3.69 -11.38
N VAL A 23 -11.87 3.21 -11.21
CA VAL A 23 -11.44 2.52 -9.98
C VAL A 23 -10.83 3.53 -9.03
N ARG A 24 -11.43 3.62 -7.84
CA ARG A 24 -11.02 4.52 -6.76
C ARG A 24 -10.40 3.72 -5.62
N VAL A 25 -9.13 4.00 -5.30
CA VAL A 25 -8.39 3.32 -4.23
C VAL A 25 -8.14 4.29 -3.07
N ALA A 26 -8.46 3.86 -1.86
CA ALA A 26 -8.20 4.63 -0.64
C ALA A 26 -6.71 4.59 -0.28
N ASP A 27 -6.23 5.64 0.41
CA ASP A 27 -4.82 5.80 0.76
C ASP A 27 -4.26 4.64 1.61
N GLU A 28 -5.06 4.10 2.54
CA GLU A 28 -4.66 2.94 3.35
C GLU A 28 -4.39 1.69 2.50
N VAL A 29 -5.15 1.51 1.42
CA VAL A 29 -5.03 0.35 0.54
C VAL A 29 -3.72 0.43 -0.24
N VAL A 30 -3.36 1.63 -0.71
CA VAL A 30 -2.07 1.87 -1.37
C VAL A 30 -0.92 1.59 -0.42
N ALA A 31 -1.01 2.05 0.83
CA ALA A 31 0.02 1.81 1.84
C ALA A 31 0.21 0.32 2.16
N ILE A 32 -0.88 -0.45 2.26
CA ILE A 32 -0.82 -1.91 2.46
C ILE A 32 -0.12 -2.57 1.27
N ILE A 33 -0.56 -2.29 0.04
CA ILE A 33 0.04 -2.88 -1.16
C ILE A 33 1.53 -2.54 -1.28
N ALA A 34 1.90 -1.28 -1.04
CA ALA A 34 3.29 -0.84 -1.05
C ALA A 34 4.11 -1.54 0.04
N GLY A 35 3.54 -1.72 1.23
CA GLY A 35 4.17 -2.45 2.33
C GLY A 35 4.39 -3.93 2.03
N LEU A 36 3.42 -4.58 1.37
CA LEU A 36 3.55 -5.95 0.87
C LEU A 36 4.65 -6.04 -0.19
N ALA A 37 4.60 -5.17 -1.20
CA ALA A 37 5.56 -5.19 -2.31
C ALA A 37 6.98 -4.89 -1.83
N ALA A 38 7.15 -4.01 -0.86
CA ALA A 38 8.45 -3.64 -0.32
C ALA A 38 9.21 -4.82 0.30
N THR A 39 8.54 -5.86 0.80
CA THR A 39 9.23 -7.03 1.37
C THR A 39 9.82 -7.97 0.31
N GLU A 40 9.46 -7.79 -0.95
CA GLU A 40 9.96 -8.59 -2.09
C GLU A 40 11.05 -7.83 -2.89
N VAL A 41 11.40 -6.61 -2.50
CA VAL A 41 12.38 -5.77 -3.20
C VAL A 41 13.78 -5.98 -2.61
N ASP A 42 14.73 -6.33 -3.49
CA ASP A 42 16.14 -6.47 -3.13
C ASP A 42 16.69 -5.17 -2.49
N GLY A 43 17.39 -5.33 -1.37
CA GLY A 43 17.97 -4.22 -0.62
C GLY A 43 17.07 -3.63 0.47
N VAL A 44 15.82 -4.10 0.60
CA VAL A 44 14.96 -3.81 1.75
C VAL A 44 15.22 -4.85 2.83
N GLU A 45 16.06 -4.52 3.82
CA GLU A 45 16.42 -5.44 4.91
C GLU A 45 15.28 -5.64 5.93
N SER A 46 14.60 -4.55 6.31
CA SER A 46 13.42 -4.60 7.20
C SER A 46 12.56 -3.34 7.08
N MET A 47 11.28 -3.48 7.41
CA MET A 47 10.32 -2.38 7.47
C MET A 47 10.12 -1.90 8.92
N ALA A 48 9.92 -0.60 9.10
CA ALA A 48 9.66 -0.02 10.41
C ALA A 48 8.47 -0.69 11.11
N GLY A 49 8.58 -0.94 12.42
CA GLY A 49 7.54 -1.64 13.18
C GLY A 49 7.68 -3.17 13.18
N ASN A 50 8.81 -3.72 12.74
CA ASN A 50 9.08 -5.16 12.73
C ASN A 50 8.06 -5.96 11.89
N ILE A 51 7.61 -5.36 10.79
CA ILE A 51 6.73 -6.01 9.83
C ILE A 51 7.53 -7.11 9.13
N THR A 52 7.13 -8.37 9.34
CA THR A 52 7.74 -9.54 8.71
C THR A 52 6.78 -10.15 7.68
N ASN A 53 7.33 -10.92 6.74
CA ASN A 53 6.55 -11.71 5.77
C ASN A 53 5.52 -12.63 6.45
N GLU A 54 5.75 -13.04 7.70
CA GLU A 54 4.82 -13.87 8.47
C GLU A 54 3.59 -13.08 8.96
N LEU A 55 3.77 -11.83 9.39
CA LEU A 55 2.67 -10.94 9.79
C LEU A 55 1.84 -10.50 8.58
N VAL A 56 2.53 -10.16 7.49
CA VAL A 56 1.95 -9.81 6.20
C VAL A 56 1.10 -10.94 5.62
N SER A 57 1.63 -12.16 5.56
CA SER A 57 0.91 -13.32 5.02
C SER A 57 -0.35 -13.66 5.81
N LYS A 58 -0.33 -13.48 7.14
CA LYS A 58 -1.50 -13.72 8.00
C LYS A 58 -2.59 -12.65 7.88
N LEU A 59 -2.25 -11.41 7.50
CA LEU A 59 -3.24 -10.34 7.32
C LEU A 59 -4.15 -10.58 6.10
N GLY A 60 -3.65 -11.28 5.07
CA GLY A 60 -4.43 -11.73 3.93
C GLY A 60 -5.23 -13.01 4.16
N MET A 61 -5.00 -13.72 5.28
CA MET A 61 -5.64 -15.01 5.59
C MET A 61 -6.81 -14.82 6.56
N LYS A 62 -7.94 -14.33 6.06
CA LYS A 62 -9.25 -14.63 6.67
C LYS A 62 -10.41 -14.49 5.69
N ASN A 63 -10.48 -15.44 4.76
CA ASN A 63 -11.65 -16.21 4.30
C ASN A 63 -11.13 -17.35 3.41
#